data_AF-E1X452-F1
#
_entry.id   AF-E1X452-F1
#
_cell.length_a   1.000
_cell.length_b   1.000
_cell.length_c   1.000
_cell.angle_alpha   90.00
_cell.angle_beta   90.00
_cell.angle_gamma   90.00
#
_symmetry.space_group_name_H-M   'P 1'
#
loop_
_entity.id
_entity.type
_entity.pdbx_description
1 polymer ?
#
loop_
_entity_poly.entity_id
_entity_poly.type
_entity_poly.pdbx_seq_one_letter_code
_entity_poly.pdbx_strand_id
1 'polypeptide(L)'
;MNLKVVMKRVIFFVFILVMSPSLYAQELNLETIEKMFLEEIQKAQSNDKDKYFLYSLAARELYAHKYYDKAVEYYEKAKGLKVSEDKTEVYVNLMAIDFAKSKSISKSRYDEAMKYFKDSKKIENKEIARYMNFINESFFQKDGAKSFKGFYGEFTKQKSIQALIEGKEYVKALSLMNPKGIEERDLVTRVKYDLLRSLTLGKKKFNLACNSSLEKYPNSVAWTISVCKGLKKYQSGVTPTKKDIESVERAAKKQKSSSFYIAKAFGDLK
;
A
#
# COMPACT_ATOMS: atom_id res chain seq x y z
N MET A 1 -45.44 6.56 1.59
CA MET A 1 -44.22 6.23 2.37
C MET A 1 -44.02 7.30 3.43
N ASN A 2 -43.94 6.94 4.72
CA ASN A 2 -44.08 7.88 5.83
C ASN A 2 -42.80 8.71 6.03
N LEU A 3 -42.84 10.01 5.70
CA LEU A 3 -41.67 10.92 5.65
C LEU A 3 -40.85 10.94 6.96
N LYS A 4 -41.52 10.73 8.10
CA LYS A 4 -40.90 10.66 9.43
C LYS A 4 -39.96 9.46 9.62
N VAL A 5 -40.21 8.33 8.94
CA VAL A 5 -39.39 7.11 9.05
C VAL A 5 -38.11 7.26 8.20
N VAL A 6 -38.23 7.87 7.03
CA VAL A 6 -37.09 8.14 6.14
C VAL A 6 -36.14 9.15 6.79
N MET A 7 -36.67 10.21 7.39
CA MET A 7 -35.85 11.26 8.00
C MET A 7 -35.11 10.78 9.26
N LYS A 8 -35.70 9.90 10.08
CA LYS A 8 -35.01 9.28 11.23
C LYS A 8 -33.85 8.36 10.79
N ARG A 9 -34.02 7.60 9.70
CA ARG A 9 -32.96 6.72 9.19
C ARG A 9 -31.79 7.50 8.60
N VAL A 10 -32.07 8.59 7.87
CA VAL A 10 -31.01 9.45 7.31
C VAL A 10 -30.23 10.17 8.41
N ILE A 11 -30.90 10.65 9.46
CA ILE A 11 -30.23 11.34 10.58
C ILE A 11 -29.33 10.38 11.38
N PHE A 12 -29.74 9.11 11.58
CA PHE A 12 -28.91 8.12 12.26
C PHE A 12 -27.63 7.77 11.49
N PHE A 13 -27.73 7.62 10.15
CA PHE A 13 -26.56 7.38 9.29
C PHE A 13 -25.59 8.57 9.22
N VAL A 14 -26.11 9.81 9.25
CA VAL A 14 -25.26 11.01 9.30
C VAL A 14 -24.59 11.16 10.66
N PHE A 15 -25.25 10.76 11.75
CA PHE A 15 -24.66 10.85 13.10
C PHE A 15 -23.46 9.89 13.31
N ILE A 16 -23.51 8.69 12.72
CA ILE A 16 -22.39 7.73 12.74
C ILE A 16 -21.19 8.24 11.93
N LEU A 17 -21.42 9.04 10.89
CA LEU A 17 -20.35 9.57 10.03
C LEU A 17 -19.66 10.85 10.57
N VAL A 18 -20.30 11.59 11.48
CA VAL A 18 -19.84 12.94 11.89
C VAL A 18 -19.34 13.01 13.35
N MET A 19 -19.68 12.04 14.20
CA MET A 19 -19.17 11.94 15.58
C MET A 19 -18.39 10.61 15.71
N SER A 20 -17.07 10.51 15.52
CA SER A 20 -16.11 11.01 16.50
C SER A 20 -14.67 10.92 15.96
N PRO A 21 -13.91 12.02 15.84
CA PRO A 21 -12.46 11.95 15.65
C PRO A 21 -11.73 11.29 16.83
N SER A 22 -12.37 11.21 18.01
CA SER A 22 -11.82 10.61 19.24
C SER A 22 -11.97 9.08 19.34
N LEU A 23 -12.74 8.42 18.47
CA LEU A 23 -12.85 6.95 18.43
C LEU A 23 -11.73 6.27 17.64
N TYR A 24 -10.93 7.03 16.89
CA TYR A 24 -9.84 6.48 16.08
C TYR A 24 -8.64 5.92 16.88
N ALA A 25 -8.66 6.01 18.21
CA ALA A 25 -7.61 5.50 19.09
C ALA A 25 -7.97 4.19 19.82
N GLN A 26 -9.23 3.75 19.79
CA GLN A 26 -9.61 2.46 20.37
C GLN A 26 -9.64 1.42 19.25
N GLU A 27 -8.78 0.40 19.34
CA GLU A 27 -8.90 -0.79 18.49
C GLU A 27 -10.22 -1.47 18.82
N LEU A 28 -11.26 -1.16 18.05
CA LEU A 28 -12.53 -1.88 18.10
C LEU A 28 -12.24 -3.34 17.75
N ASN A 29 -12.62 -4.25 18.64
CA ASN A 29 -12.48 -5.67 18.38
C ASN A 29 -13.48 -6.12 17.30
N LEU A 30 -13.14 -7.21 16.61
CA LEU A 30 -13.93 -7.78 15.52
C LEU A 30 -15.40 -7.99 15.91
N GLU A 31 -15.65 -8.55 17.09
CA GLU A 31 -17.00 -8.88 17.58
C GLU A 31 -17.88 -7.64 17.75
N THR A 32 -17.30 -6.54 18.24
CA THR A 32 -18.03 -5.28 18.42
C THR A 32 -18.43 -4.70 17.07
N ILE A 33 -17.51 -4.69 16.10
CA ILE A 33 -17.78 -4.22 14.74
C ILE A 33 -18.88 -5.06 14.11
N GLU A 34 -18.76 -6.39 14.16
CA GLU A 34 -19.76 -7.27 13.57
C GLU A 34 -21.13 -7.11 14.22
N LYS A 35 -21.20 -7.03 15.55
CA LYS A 35 -22.46 -6.89 16.27
C LYS A 35 -23.24 -5.64 15.83
N MET A 36 -22.55 -4.51 15.65
CA MET A 36 -23.18 -3.27 15.16
C MET A 36 -23.90 -3.45 13.82
N PHE A 37 -23.33 -4.24 12.92
CA PHE A 37 -23.92 -4.46 11.58
C PHE A 37 -24.90 -5.63 11.55
N LEU A 38 -24.63 -6.72 12.27
CA LEU A 38 -25.46 -7.93 12.26
C LEU A 38 -26.89 -7.64 12.73
N GLU A 39 -27.05 -6.83 13.78
CA GLU A 39 -28.37 -6.44 14.28
C GLU A 39 -29.17 -5.66 13.22
N GLU A 40 -28.52 -4.74 12.50
CA GLU A 40 -29.16 -3.95 11.44
C GLU A 40 -29.45 -4.80 10.18
N ILE A 41 -28.55 -5.72 9.82
CA ILE A 41 -28.73 -6.67 8.71
C ILE A 41 -29.91 -7.61 8.99
N GLN A 42 -30.04 -8.09 10.23
CA GLN A 42 -31.16 -8.92 10.65
C GLN A 42 -32.47 -8.12 10.58
N LYS A 43 -32.51 -6.87 11.04
CA LYS A 43 -33.69 -5.99 10.95
C LYS A 43 -34.11 -5.66 9.51
N ALA A 44 -33.17 -5.67 8.57
CA ALA A 44 -33.46 -5.39 7.16
C ALA A 44 -34.34 -6.47 6.48
N GLN A 45 -34.58 -7.61 7.16
CA GLN A 45 -35.36 -8.85 6.87
C GLN A 45 -35.71 -9.23 5.41
N SER A 46 -36.02 -8.33 4.49
CA SER A 46 -36.48 -8.67 3.13
C SER A 46 -35.96 -7.76 2.02
N ASN A 47 -35.24 -6.67 2.34
CA ASN A 47 -34.79 -5.73 1.30
C ASN A 47 -33.34 -6.01 0.89
N ASP A 48 -33.14 -6.62 -0.28
CA ASP A 48 -31.81 -6.90 -0.83
C ASP A 48 -30.97 -5.64 -1.03
N LYS A 49 -31.61 -4.50 -1.33
CA LYS A 49 -30.91 -3.20 -1.43
C LYS A 49 -30.33 -2.76 -0.10
N ASP A 50 -31.11 -2.85 0.99
CA ASP A 50 -30.63 -2.48 2.32
C ASP A 50 -29.52 -3.44 2.78
N LYS A 51 -29.70 -4.75 2.54
CA LYS A 51 -28.66 -5.76 2.80
C LYS A 51 -27.38 -5.46 2.03
N TYR A 52 -27.48 -5.05 0.77
CA TYR A 52 -26.32 -4.68 -0.05
C TYR A 52 -25.51 -3.54 0.56
N PHE A 53 -26.17 -2.46 0.99
CA PHE A 53 -25.49 -1.34 1.62
C PHE A 53 -24.91 -1.71 2.98
N LEU A 54 -25.66 -2.45 3.80
CA LEU A 54 -25.18 -2.87 5.12
C LEU A 54 -23.98 -3.82 5.04
N TYR A 55 -24.00 -4.79 4.12
CA TYR A 55 -22.85 -5.66 3.90
C TYR A 55 -21.64 -4.88 3.36
N SER A 56 -21.84 -3.97 2.41
CA SER A 56 -20.76 -3.14 1.87
C SER A 56 -20.14 -2.23 2.94
N LEU A 57 -20.97 -1.67 3.82
CA LEU A 57 -20.53 -0.82 4.93
C LEU A 57 -19.78 -1.62 6.01
N ALA A 58 -20.31 -2.77 6.41
CA ALA A 58 -19.64 -3.66 7.34
C ALA A 58 -18.26 -4.10 6.82
N ALA A 59 -18.19 -4.45 5.54
CA ALA A 59 -16.92 -4.81 4.90
C ALA A 59 -15.91 -3.67 4.92
N ARG A 60 -16.34 -2.43 4.66
CA ARG A 60 -15.50 -1.24 4.70
C ARG A 60 -14.94 -0.99 6.10
N GLU A 61 -15.79 -1.12 7.12
CA GLU A 61 -15.38 -0.93 8.52
C GLU A 61 -14.36 -1.99 8.95
N LEU A 62 -14.63 -3.26 8.64
CA LEU A 62 -13.71 -4.36 8.89
C LEU A 62 -12.37 -4.17 8.16
N TYR A 63 -12.40 -3.64 6.93
CA TYR A 63 -11.19 -3.31 6.18
C TYR A 63 -10.36 -2.22 6.86
N ALA A 64 -11.00 -1.15 7.35
CA ALA A 64 -10.34 -0.05 8.06
C ALA A 64 -9.62 -0.54 9.32
N HIS A 65 -10.22 -1.49 10.03
CA HIS A 65 -9.65 -2.17 11.20
C HIS A 65 -8.75 -3.38 10.86
N LYS A 66 -8.41 -3.58 9.58
CA LYS A 66 -7.51 -4.64 9.07
C LYS A 66 -8.02 -6.07 9.30
N TYR A 67 -9.30 -6.25 9.56
CA TYR A 67 -9.97 -7.56 9.61
C TYR A 67 -10.28 -8.07 8.20
N TYR A 68 -9.23 -8.29 7.41
CA TYR A 68 -9.33 -8.50 5.97
C TYR A 68 -10.15 -9.73 5.56
N ASP A 69 -9.99 -10.86 6.25
CA ASP A 69 -10.74 -12.08 5.92
C ASP A 69 -12.24 -11.87 6.10
N LYS A 70 -12.62 -11.15 7.15
CA LYS A 70 -14.03 -10.84 7.40
C LYS A 70 -14.54 -9.78 6.44
N ALA A 71 -13.75 -8.75 6.12
CA ALA A 71 -14.10 -7.77 5.10
C ALA A 71 -14.39 -8.45 3.74
N VAL A 72 -13.59 -9.44 3.33
CA VAL A 72 -13.85 -10.23 2.13
C VAL A 72 -15.19 -10.95 2.21
N GLU A 73 -15.49 -11.63 3.33
CA GLU A 73 -16.76 -12.33 3.51
C GLU A 73 -17.98 -11.42 3.30
N TYR A 74 -17.95 -10.21 3.88
CA TYR A 74 -19.05 -9.25 3.73
C TYR A 74 -19.12 -8.65 2.31
N TYR A 75 -17.99 -8.33 1.69
CA TYR A 75 -18.00 -7.90 0.30
C TYR A 75 -18.51 -8.99 -0.66
N GLU A 76 -18.19 -10.26 -0.40
CA GLU A 76 -18.74 -11.39 -1.17
C GLU A 76 -20.25 -11.52 -1.01
N LYS A 77 -20.76 -11.38 0.22
CA LYS A 77 -22.21 -11.32 0.50
C LYS A 77 -22.87 -10.17 -0.27
N ALA A 78 -22.28 -8.97 -0.24
CA ALA A 78 -22.78 -7.82 -1.01
C ALA A 78 -22.75 -8.09 -2.53
N LYS A 79 -21.65 -8.67 -3.03
CA LYS A 79 -21.48 -9.01 -4.45
C LYS A 79 -22.57 -9.97 -4.94
N GLY A 80 -22.96 -10.94 -4.12
CA GLY A 80 -23.96 -11.97 -4.45
C GLY A 80 -25.42 -11.50 -4.51
N LEU A 81 -25.76 -10.33 -3.98
CA LEU A 81 -27.14 -9.83 -3.96
C LEU A 81 -27.60 -9.36 -5.35
N LYS A 82 -28.86 -9.65 -5.73
CA LYS A 82 -29.43 -9.24 -7.03
C LYS A 82 -30.04 -7.84 -6.95
N VAL A 83 -29.17 -6.83 -6.93
CA VAL A 83 -29.53 -5.41 -6.78
C VAL A 83 -29.16 -4.61 -8.04
N SER A 84 -29.88 -3.52 -8.29
CA SER A 84 -29.61 -2.57 -9.41
C SER A 84 -28.47 -1.59 -9.11
N GLU A 85 -28.09 -1.53 -7.84
CA GLU A 85 -27.11 -0.63 -7.26
C GLU A 85 -25.70 -0.90 -7.82
N ASP A 86 -24.90 0.15 -7.94
CA ASP A 86 -23.54 0.06 -8.45
C ASP A 86 -22.62 -0.68 -7.48
N LYS A 87 -22.07 -1.80 -7.94
CA LYS A 87 -21.13 -2.68 -7.23
C LYS A 87 -19.65 -2.32 -7.43
N THR A 88 -19.35 -1.18 -8.05
CA THR A 88 -17.97 -0.73 -8.30
C THR A 88 -17.13 -0.75 -7.04
N GLU A 89 -17.65 -0.23 -5.92
CA GLU A 89 -16.96 -0.23 -4.63
C GLU A 89 -16.58 -1.65 -4.19
N VAL A 90 -17.49 -2.61 -4.31
CA VAL A 90 -17.28 -3.99 -3.89
C VAL A 90 -16.11 -4.61 -4.67
N TYR A 91 -16.12 -4.48 -6.00
CA TYR A 91 -15.05 -5.03 -6.83
C TYR A 91 -13.69 -4.36 -6.60
N VAL A 92 -13.66 -3.03 -6.45
CA VAL A 92 -12.41 -2.30 -6.16
C VAL A 92 -11.84 -2.71 -4.80
N ASN A 93 -12.67 -2.78 -3.75
CA ASN A 93 -12.19 -3.12 -2.42
C ASN A 93 -11.75 -4.57 -2.29
N LEU A 94 -12.39 -5.50 -2.99
CA LEU A 94 -11.93 -6.89 -3.03
C LEU A 94 -10.50 -7.01 -3.60
N MET A 95 -10.18 -6.27 -4.67
CA MET A 95 -8.79 -6.18 -5.16
C MET A 95 -7.86 -5.44 -4.20
N ALA A 96 -8.35 -4.38 -3.54
CA ALA A 96 -7.56 -3.66 -2.54
C ALA A 96 -7.20 -4.53 -1.32
N ILE A 97 -8.09 -5.43 -0.92
CA ILE A 97 -7.86 -6.39 0.17
C ILE A 97 -6.79 -7.42 -0.23
N ASP A 98 -6.85 -7.98 -1.45
CA ASP A 98 -5.79 -8.86 -1.97
C ASP A 98 -4.41 -8.21 -1.82
N PHE A 99 -4.31 -6.95 -2.28
CA PHE A 99 -3.09 -6.17 -2.20
C PHE A 99 -2.68 -5.88 -0.75
N ALA A 100 -3.63 -5.56 0.14
CA ALA A 100 -3.35 -5.30 1.54
C ALA A 100 -2.72 -6.53 2.22
N LYS A 101 -3.32 -7.72 2.01
CA LYS A 101 -2.89 -9.01 2.59
C LYS A 101 -1.56 -9.51 2.02
N SER A 102 -1.40 -9.45 0.70
CA SER A 102 -0.34 -10.20 0.00
C SER A 102 0.63 -9.35 -0.83
N LYS A 103 0.37 -8.03 -0.95
CA LYS A 103 1.08 -7.12 -1.87
C LYS A 103 0.99 -7.53 -3.35
N SER A 104 0.03 -8.40 -3.67
CA SER A 104 -0.34 -8.86 -5.00
C SER A 104 -1.86 -8.80 -5.18
N ILE A 105 -2.34 -8.85 -6.40
CA ILE A 105 -3.77 -8.95 -6.74
C ILE A 105 -3.96 -10.25 -7.51
N SER A 106 -4.93 -11.07 -7.12
CA SER A 106 -5.18 -12.32 -7.82
C SER A 106 -5.77 -12.08 -9.20
N LYS A 107 -5.36 -12.89 -10.18
CA LYS A 107 -5.84 -12.77 -11.56
C LYS A 107 -7.36 -13.00 -11.65
N SER A 108 -7.88 -13.97 -10.89
CA SER A 108 -9.33 -14.23 -10.80
C SER A 108 -10.11 -13.00 -10.34
N ARG A 109 -9.67 -12.31 -9.27
CA ARG A 109 -10.33 -11.09 -8.77
C ARG A 109 -10.34 -9.97 -9.79
N TYR A 110 -9.21 -9.77 -10.45
CA TYR A 110 -9.09 -8.78 -11.52
C TYR A 110 -10.02 -9.09 -12.70
N ASP A 111 -10.08 -10.35 -13.14
CA ASP A 111 -10.92 -10.76 -14.28
C ASP A 111 -12.41 -10.65 -13.94
N GLU A 112 -12.82 -10.98 -12.71
CA GLU A 112 -14.17 -10.75 -12.20
C GLU A 112 -14.56 -9.26 -12.21
N ALA A 113 -13.68 -8.39 -11.69
CA ALA A 113 -13.91 -6.94 -11.69
C ALA A 113 -13.98 -6.37 -13.10
N MET A 114 -13.06 -6.79 -13.98
CA MET A 114 -13.04 -6.40 -15.39
C MET A 114 -14.32 -6.82 -16.11
N LYS A 115 -14.81 -8.05 -15.86
CA LYS A 115 -16.07 -8.51 -16.41
C LYS A 115 -17.23 -7.62 -15.96
N TYR A 116 -17.35 -7.34 -14.67
CA TYR A 116 -18.39 -6.44 -14.16
C TYR A 116 -18.32 -5.05 -14.81
N PHE A 117 -17.13 -4.46 -14.91
CA PHE A 117 -16.98 -3.12 -15.49
C PHE A 117 -17.29 -3.07 -16.98
N LYS A 118 -17.03 -4.15 -17.72
CA LYS A 118 -17.44 -4.28 -19.14
C LYS A 118 -18.95 -4.44 -19.25
N ASP A 119 -19.53 -5.40 -18.53
CA ASP A 119 -20.96 -5.72 -18.61
C ASP A 119 -21.84 -4.53 -18.17
N SER A 120 -21.38 -3.75 -17.19
CA SER A 120 -22.06 -2.54 -16.69
C SER A 120 -21.70 -1.25 -17.43
N LYS A 121 -20.89 -1.33 -18.50
CA LYS A 121 -20.32 -0.18 -19.25
C LYS A 121 -19.50 0.81 -18.42
N LYS A 122 -19.22 0.51 -17.15
CA LYS A 122 -18.40 1.34 -16.25
C LYS A 122 -16.96 1.48 -16.74
N ILE A 123 -16.47 0.56 -17.56
CA ILE A 123 -15.15 0.66 -18.19
C ILE A 123 -15.02 1.87 -19.13
N GLU A 124 -16.11 2.47 -19.59
CA GLU A 124 -16.11 3.71 -20.38
C GLU A 124 -15.71 4.93 -19.52
N ASN A 125 -15.85 4.84 -18.20
CA ASN A 125 -15.32 5.85 -17.28
C ASN A 125 -13.78 5.81 -17.32
N LYS A 126 -13.18 6.94 -17.69
CA LYS A 126 -11.72 7.08 -17.85
C LYS A 126 -10.93 6.74 -16.58
N GLU A 127 -11.48 6.99 -15.39
CA GLU A 127 -10.81 6.69 -14.13
C GLU A 127 -10.82 5.19 -13.84
N ILE A 128 -11.93 4.50 -14.07
CA ILE A 128 -12.04 3.04 -13.95
C ILE A 128 -11.14 2.36 -14.97
N ALA A 129 -11.18 2.79 -16.24
CA ALA A 129 -10.29 2.28 -17.29
C ALA A 129 -8.82 2.43 -16.91
N ARG A 130 -8.44 3.63 -16.44
CA ARG A 130 -7.07 3.92 -16.00
C ARG A 130 -6.67 3.07 -14.80
N TYR A 131 -7.54 2.92 -13.80
CA TYR A 131 -7.30 2.07 -12.64
C TYR A 131 -7.09 0.61 -13.04
N MET A 132 -8.01 0.05 -13.84
CA MET A 132 -7.88 -1.34 -14.29
C MET A 132 -6.63 -1.57 -15.14
N ASN A 133 -6.29 -0.63 -16.03
CA ASN A 133 -5.05 -0.71 -16.80
C ASN A 133 -3.81 -0.67 -15.89
N PHE A 134 -3.82 0.18 -14.86
CA PHE A 134 -2.76 0.25 -13.87
C PHE A 134 -2.57 -1.08 -13.14
N ILE A 135 -3.66 -1.71 -12.70
CA ILE A 135 -3.60 -3.02 -12.04
C ILE A 135 -3.02 -4.06 -12.99
N ASN A 136 -3.47 -4.07 -14.25
CA ASN A 136 -2.99 -5.01 -15.25
C ASN A 136 -1.47 -4.90 -15.49
N GLU A 137 -1.00 -3.69 -15.78
CA GLU A 137 0.41 -3.43 -16.06
C GLU A 137 1.30 -3.64 -14.82
N SER A 138 0.79 -3.34 -13.62
CA SER A 138 1.59 -3.39 -12.38
C SER A 138 1.70 -4.79 -11.77
N PHE A 139 0.72 -5.66 -11.99
CA PHE A 139 0.62 -6.95 -11.31
C PHE A 139 0.66 -8.16 -12.24
N PHE A 140 0.34 -8.00 -13.53
CA PHE A 140 0.24 -9.13 -14.47
C PHE A 140 1.18 -9.02 -15.67
N GLN A 141 1.72 -7.84 -15.99
CA GLN A 141 2.70 -7.68 -17.05
C GLN A 141 4.14 -7.67 -16.50
N LYS A 142 5.05 -8.35 -17.21
CA LYS A 142 6.46 -8.45 -16.82
C LYS A 142 7.25 -7.16 -17.02
N ASP A 143 6.81 -6.33 -17.96
CA ASP A 143 7.57 -5.16 -18.39
C ASP A 143 7.34 -3.92 -17.50
N GLY A 144 6.49 -4.06 -16.47
CA GLY A 144 6.08 -2.98 -15.58
C GLY A 144 5.26 -1.91 -16.29
N ALA A 145 4.54 -1.11 -15.50
CA ALA A 145 3.70 -0.06 -16.06
C ALA A 145 4.53 1.14 -16.53
N LYS A 146 4.55 1.42 -17.83
CA LYS A 146 5.47 2.40 -18.45
C LYS A 146 4.87 3.79 -18.61
N SER A 147 3.57 3.99 -18.40
CA SER A 147 2.86 5.19 -18.88
C SER A 147 2.10 6.01 -17.80
N PHE A 148 2.18 5.64 -16.52
CA PHE A 148 1.41 6.34 -15.49
C PHE A 148 2.11 7.61 -14.97
N LYS A 149 1.32 8.69 -14.81
CA LYS A 149 1.71 9.91 -14.08
C LYS A 149 1.03 9.99 -12.71
N GLY A 150 1.55 10.82 -11.82
CA GLY A 150 1.01 11.02 -10.47
C GLY A 150 1.22 9.81 -9.57
N PHE A 151 0.25 9.50 -8.70
CA PHE A 151 0.34 8.41 -7.72
C PHE A 151 0.71 7.05 -8.35
N TYR A 152 0.00 6.63 -9.40
CA TYR A 152 0.26 5.37 -10.09
C TYR A 152 1.64 5.34 -10.76
N GLY A 153 2.10 6.48 -11.28
CA GLY A 153 3.44 6.61 -11.85
C GLY A 153 4.53 6.45 -10.80
N GLU A 154 4.37 7.09 -9.65
CA GLU A 154 5.31 6.93 -8.55
C GLU A 154 5.30 5.49 -8.01
N PHE A 155 4.13 4.86 -7.85
CA PHE A 155 4.04 3.47 -7.40
C PHE A 155 4.77 2.50 -8.32
N THR A 156 4.53 2.60 -9.63
CA THR A 156 5.13 1.72 -10.66
C THR A 156 6.63 1.93 -10.78
N LYS A 157 7.06 3.19 -10.69
CA LYS A 157 8.47 3.56 -10.59
C LYS A 157 9.14 2.94 -9.36
N GLN A 158 8.52 3.00 -8.18
CA GLN A 158 9.08 2.41 -6.95
C GLN A 158 9.16 0.88 -7.04
N LYS A 159 8.13 0.22 -7.58
CA LYS A 159 8.15 -1.23 -7.87
C LYS A 159 9.27 -1.61 -8.84
N SER A 160 9.45 -0.82 -9.91
CA SER A 160 10.51 -1.06 -10.90
C SER A 160 11.90 -0.89 -10.29
N ILE A 161 12.11 0.15 -9.47
CA ILE A 161 13.37 0.36 -8.73
C ILE A 161 13.64 -0.83 -7.80
N GLN A 162 12.64 -1.31 -7.06
CA GLN A 162 12.79 -2.48 -6.20
C GLN A 162 13.20 -3.73 -6.99
N ALA A 163 12.48 -4.04 -8.09
CA ALA A 163 12.78 -5.21 -8.91
C ALA A 163 14.20 -5.13 -9.50
N LEU A 164 14.63 -3.96 -9.97
CA LEU A 164 15.99 -3.74 -10.47
C LEU A 164 17.04 -3.90 -9.37
N ILE A 165 16.78 -3.46 -8.13
CA ILE A 165 17.68 -3.69 -7.00
C ILE A 165 17.79 -5.18 -6.68
N GLU A 166 16.66 -5.88 -6.62
CA GLU A 166 16.63 -7.33 -6.36
C GLU A 166 17.34 -8.13 -7.47
N GLY A 167 17.24 -7.66 -8.72
CA GLY A 167 17.96 -8.18 -9.89
C GLY A 167 19.42 -7.68 -10.02
N LYS A 168 19.91 -6.89 -9.05
CA LYS A 168 21.25 -6.28 -9.05
C LYS A 168 21.57 -5.34 -10.22
N GLU A 169 20.55 -4.82 -10.88
CA GLU A 169 20.65 -3.85 -11.98
C GLU A 169 20.73 -2.40 -11.44
N TYR A 170 21.71 -2.11 -10.57
CA TYR A 170 21.75 -0.86 -9.80
C TYR A 170 21.86 0.40 -10.65
N VAL A 171 22.57 0.36 -11.79
CA VAL A 171 22.69 1.50 -12.70
C VAL A 171 21.32 1.90 -13.25
N LYS A 172 20.52 0.91 -13.68
CA LYS A 172 19.16 1.13 -14.18
C LYS A 172 18.26 1.63 -13.04
N ALA A 173 18.34 1.02 -11.85
CA ALA A 173 17.59 1.48 -10.68
C ALA A 173 17.90 2.94 -10.33
N LEU A 174 19.17 3.33 -10.35
CA LEU A 174 19.62 4.70 -10.10
C LEU A 174 19.09 5.67 -11.17
N SER A 175 19.10 5.27 -12.44
CA SER A 175 18.62 6.10 -13.56
C SER A 175 17.14 6.49 -13.44
N LEU A 176 16.34 5.66 -12.76
CA LEU A 176 14.95 5.98 -12.47
C LEU A 176 14.82 7.02 -11.36
N MET A 177 15.78 7.16 -10.44
CA MET A 177 15.67 8.12 -9.34
C MET A 177 15.86 9.57 -9.81
N ASN A 178 15.07 10.50 -9.26
CA ASN A 178 15.27 11.93 -9.52
C ASN A 178 16.30 12.48 -8.53
N PRO A 179 17.48 12.96 -9.00
CA PRO A 179 18.47 13.56 -8.11
C PRO A 179 18.03 14.91 -7.56
N LYS A 180 17.16 15.65 -8.27
CA LYS A 180 16.69 16.97 -7.84
C LYS A 180 15.78 16.83 -6.61
N GLY A 181 16.09 17.58 -5.57
CA GLY A 181 15.33 17.61 -4.32
C GLY A 181 15.47 16.35 -3.47
N ILE A 182 16.51 15.51 -3.69
CA ILE A 182 16.68 14.28 -2.91
C ILE A 182 16.84 14.56 -1.41
N GLU A 183 17.46 15.68 -1.04
CA GLU A 183 17.67 16.12 0.35
C GLU A 183 16.37 16.37 1.11
N GLU A 184 15.29 16.74 0.40
CA GLU A 184 13.97 17.01 0.97
C GLU A 184 13.13 15.73 1.14
N ARG A 185 13.60 14.59 0.61
CA ARG A 185 12.89 13.32 0.67
C ARG A 185 13.06 12.65 2.03
N ASP A 186 12.18 11.71 2.32
CA ASP A 186 12.26 10.89 3.52
C ASP A 186 13.60 10.13 3.60
N LEU A 187 14.01 9.78 4.81
CA LEU A 187 15.32 9.16 5.05
C LEU A 187 15.51 7.83 4.31
N VAL A 188 14.45 7.04 4.12
CA VAL A 188 14.54 5.77 3.40
C VAL A 188 14.85 6.03 1.93
N THR A 189 14.19 7.01 1.31
CA THR A 189 14.48 7.43 -0.07
C THR A 189 15.89 7.97 -0.23
N ARG A 190 16.37 8.80 0.71
CA ARG A 190 17.76 9.30 0.71
C ARG A 190 18.79 8.18 0.80
N VAL A 191 18.61 7.26 1.76
CA VAL A 191 19.48 6.08 1.92
C VAL A 191 19.46 5.19 0.68
N LYS A 192 18.30 4.98 0.06
CA LYS A 192 18.19 4.21 -1.20
C LYS A 192 19.03 4.83 -2.31
N TYR A 193 18.90 6.15 -2.49
CA TYR A 193 19.64 6.90 -3.50
C TYR A 193 21.15 6.82 -3.27
N ASP A 194 21.59 7.08 -2.03
CA ASP A 194 23.00 7.02 -1.68
C ASP A 194 23.58 5.61 -1.82
N LEU A 195 22.83 4.57 -1.44
CA LEU A 195 23.24 3.18 -1.64
C LEU A 195 23.41 2.84 -3.12
N LEU A 196 22.43 3.18 -3.95
CA LEU A 196 22.50 2.95 -5.40
C LEU A 196 23.68 3.68 -6.05
N ARG A 197 23.98 4.91 -5.59
CA ARG A 197 25.18 5.64 -6.03
C ARG A 197 26.45 4.94 -5.60
N SER A 198 26.56 4.45 -4.37
CA SER A 198 27.75 3.72 -3.89
C SER A 198 27.94 2.39 -4.64
N LEU A 199 26.86 1.66 -4.92
CA LEU A 199 26.91 0.43 -5.72
C LEU A 199 27.30 0.68 -7.18
N THR A 200 26.96 1.86 -7.73
CA THR A 200 27.26 2.22 -9.13
C THR A 200 28.63 2.88 -9.30
N LEU A 201 29.02 3.73 -8.36
CA LEU A 201 30.24 4.56 -8.43
C LEU A 201 31.38 3.99 -7.59
N GLY A 202 31.14 2.90 -6.87
CA GLY A 202 32.09 2.33 -5.92
C GLY A 202 32.42 3.31 -4.79
N LYS A 203 33.69 3.30 -4.36
CA LYS A 203 34.19 4.07 -3.21
C LYS A 203 34.43 5.57 -3.51
N LYS A 204 33.91 6.08 -4.65
CA LYS A 204 34.05 7.50 -5.01
C LYS A 204 33.41 8.38 -3.93
N LYS A 205 34.09 9.47 -3.55
CA LYS A 205 33.54 10.45 -2.61
C LYS A 205 32.45 11.28 -3.26
N PHE A 206 31.32 11.41 -2.58
CA PHE A 206 30.22 12.31 -2.92
C PHE A 206 29.40 12.64 -1.69
N ASN A 207 28.70 13.77 -1.70
CA ASN A 207 27.81 14.14 -0.62
C ASN A 207 26.67 13.12 -0.51
N LEU A 208 26.57 12.46 0.64
CA LEU A 208 25.50 11.54 0.98
C LEU A 208 24.29 12.35 1.46
N ALA A 209 23.14 12.17 0.84
CA ALA A 209 21.89 12.83 1.24
C ALA A 209 21.44 12.44 2.66
N CYS A 210 21.86 11.28 3.14
CA CYS A 210 21.57 10.83 4.50
C CYS A 210 22.48 11.46 5.59
N ASN A 211 23.52 12.23 5.22
CA ASN A 211 24.51 12.77 6.18
C ASN A 211 23.88 13.63 7.28
N SER A 212 22.95 14.52 6.93
CA SER A 212 22.28 15.38 7.91
C SER A 212 21.56 14.59 9.00
N SER A 213 20.98 13.44 8.64
CA SER A 213 20.30 12.56 9.60
C SER A 213 21.29 11.73 10.42
N LEU A 214 22.43 11.38 9.84
CA LEU A 214 23.51 10.72 10.56
C LEU A 214 24.12 11.63 11.64
N GLU A 215 24.38 12.89 11.31
CA GLU A 215 24.93 13.90 12.25
C GLU A 215 23.96 14.19 13.39
N LYS A 216 22.66 14.26 13.09
CA LYS A 216 21.63 14.48 14.10
C LYS A 216 21.43 13.27 15.02
N TYR A 217 21.63 12.05 14.53
CA TYR A 217 21.35 10.81 15.27
C TYR A 217 22.53 9.81 15.22
N PRO A 218 23.74 10.18 15.69
CA PRO A 218 24.95 9.41 15.48
C PRO A 218 24.94 8.06 16.21
N ASN A 219 24.12 7.90 17.25
CA ASN A 219 24.02 6.67 18.05
C ASN A 219 22.76 5.85 17.74
N SER A 220 21.94 6.26 16.77
CA SER A 220 20.72 5.53 16.41
C SER A 220 21.04 4.14 15.86
N VAL A 221 20.25 3.16 16.32
CA VAL A 221 20.24 1.75 15.87
C VAL A 221 19.26 1.52 14.72
N ALA A 222 18.66 2.59 14.18
CA ALA A 222 17.81 2.48 13.00
C ALA A 222 18.62 1.92 11.81
N TRP A 223 18.02 1.02 11.04
CA TRP A 223 18.71 0.39 9.91
C TRP A 223 19.15 1.44 8.87
N THR A 224 18.36 2.49 8.64
CA THR A 224 18.68 3.59 7.73
C THR A 224 19.94 4.35 8.15
N ILE A 225 20.05 4.66 9.44
CA ILE A 225 21.24 5.32 10.00
C ILE A 225 22.46 4.40 9.94
N SER A 226 22.27 3.11 10.20
CA SER A 226 23.33 2.10 10.11
C SER A 226 23.86 1.95 8.69
N VAL A 227 22.97 1.91 7.69
CA VAL A 227 23.36 1.96 6.27
C VAL A 227 24.10 3.25 5.96
N CYS A 228 23.58 4.42 6.37
CA CYS A 228 24.24 5.70 6.13
C CYS A 228 25.67 5.75 6.70
N LYS A 229 25.88 5.26 7.92
CA LYS A 229 27.22 5.08 8.53
C LYS A 229 28.11 4.18 7.67
N GLY A 230 27.57 3.06 7.21
CA GLY A 230 28.26 2.13 6.33
C GLY A 230 28.69 2.78 5.02
N LEU A 231 27.80 3.56 4.38
CA LEU A 231 28.09 4.29 3.15
C LEU A 231 29.19 5.35 3.35
N LYS A 232 29.16 6.08 4.47
CA LYS A 232 30.21 7.05 4.82
C LYS A 232 31.58 6.38 5.00
N LYS A 233 31.61 5.21 5.65
CA LYS A 233 32.84 4.40 5.78
C LYS A 233 33.31 3.83 4.44
N TYR A 234 32.38 3.41 3.58
CA TYR A 234 32.66 2.87 2.26
C TYR A 234 33.37 3.87 1.36
N GLN A 235 32.92 5.13 1.33
CA GLN A 235 33.61 6.22 0.61
C GLN A 235 35.00 6.54 1.18
N SER A 236 35.30 6.13 2.41
CA SER A 236 36.62 6.26 3.04
C SER A 236 37.52 5.03 2.82
N GLY A 237 37.12 4.08 1.98
CA GLY A 237 37.92 2.88 1.69
C GLY A 237 37.44 1.61 2.38
N VAL A 238 36.57 1.72 3.39
CA VAL A 238 36.23 0.60 4.28
C VAL A 238 34.98 -0.13 3.82
N THR A 239 35.16 -1.37 3.38
CA THR A 239 34.06 -2.25 2.95
C THR A 239 33.24 -2.77 4.16
N PRO A 240 31.89 -2.83 4.08
CA PRO A 240 31.07 -3.41 5.15
C PRO A 240 31.45 -4.86 5.46
N THR A 241 31.59 -5.18 6.74
CA THR A 241 31.85 -6.55 7.18
C THR A 241 30.57 -7.38 7.17
N LYS A 242 30.71 -8.72 7.24
CA LYS A 242 29.55 -9.63 7.41
C LYS A 242 28.68 -9.24 8.61
N LYS A 243 29.31 -8.83 9.71
CA LYS A 243 28.62 -8.40 10.95
C LYS A 243 27.83 -7.10 10.74
N ASP A 244 28.36 -6.15 9.96
CA ASP A 244 27.67 -4.91 9.64
C ASP A 244 26.39 -5.20 8.83
N ILE A 245 26.51 -6.06 7.81
CA ILE A 245 25.40 -6.48 6.95
C ILE A 245 24.31 -7.18 7.77
N GLU A 246 24.66 -8.18 8.58
CA GLU A 246 23.72 -8.90 9.44
C GLU A 246 23.04 -7.99 10.47
N SER A 247 23.74 -6.96 10.97
CA SER A 247 23.14 -5.98 11.87
C SER A 247 22.07 -5.15 11.18
N VAL A 248 22.38 -4.62 9.99
CA VAL A 248 21.44 -3.85 9.15
C VAL A 248 20.21 -4.68 8.80
N GLU A 249 20.41 -5.92 8.34
CA GLU A 249 19.30 -6.81 7.98
C GLU A 249 18.39 -7.14 9.18
N ARG A 250 18.98 -7.44 10.34
CA ARG A 250 18.19 -7.71 11.56
C ARG A 250 17.39 -6.48 11.99
N ALA A 251 17.99 -5.29 11.95
CA ALA A 251 17.30 -4.06 12.29
C ALA A 251 16.14 -3.77 11.33
N ALA A 252 16.33 -3.96 10.02
CA ALA A 252 15.28 -3.77 9.02
C ALA A 252 14.12 -4.78 9.18
N LYS A 253 14.43 -6.06 9.48
CA LYS A 253 13.42 -7.09 9.79
C LYS A 253 12.62 -6.76 11.05
N LYS A 254 13.31 -6.40 12.15
CA LYS A 254 12.66 -6.06 13.43
C LYS A 254 11.69 -4.88 13.29
N GLN A 255 12.03 -3.92 12.43
CA GLN A 255 11.19 -2.76 12.14
C GLN A 255 10.09 -3.04 11.10
N LYS A 256 9.91 -4.30 10.65
CA LYS A 256 8.96 -4.71 9.61
C LYS A 256 9.03 -3.80 8.37
N SER A 257 10.23 -3.36 8.00
CA SER A 257 10.40 -2.37 6.93
C SER A 257 10.01 -2.98 5.58
N SER A 258 9.13 -2.29 4.85
CA SER A 258 8.85 -2.58 3.44
C SER A 258 10.07 -2.40 2.53
N SER A 259 11.16 -1.83 3.06
CA SER A 259 12.42 -1.57 2.35
C SER A 259 13.53 -2.57 2.71
N PHE A 260 13.17 -3.77 3.16
CA PHE A 260 14.14 -4.82 3.48
C PHE A 260 15.06 -5.18 2.30
N TYR A 261 14.61 -5.04 1.06
CA TYR A 261 15.43 -5.23 -0.14
C TYR A 261 16.64 -4.27 -0.20
N ILE A 262 16.52 -3.06 0.36
CA ILE A 262 17.63 -2.08 0.46
C ILE A 262 18.68 -2.59 1.46
N ALA A 263 18.23 -3.12 2.60
CA ALA A 263 19.11 -3.71 3.60
C ALA A 263 19.88 -4.92 3.06
N LYS A 264 19.26 -5.74 2.21
CA LYS A 264 19.96 -6.82 1.48
C LYS A 264 20.98 -6.27 0.48
N ALA A 265 20.59 -5.29 -0.32
CA ALA A 265 21.47 -4.68 -1.33
C ALA A 265 22.68 -3.98 -0.73
N PHE A 266 22.61 -3.54 0.54
CA PHE A 266 23.77 -3.04 1.26
C PHE A 266 24.89 -4.08 1.39
N GLY A 267 24.55 -5.37 1.43
CA GLY A 267 25.51 -6.47 1.41
C GLY A 267 26.31 -6.59 0.13
N ASP A 268 25.80 -6.06 -0.99
CA ASP A 268 26.47 -6.08 -2.29
C ASP A 268 27.58 -5.01 -2.39
N LEU A 269 27.80 -4.18 -1.36
CA LEU A 269 28.99 -3.33 -1.23
C LEU A 269 30.24 -4.11 -0.83
N LYS A 270 30.09 -5.37 -0.39
CA LYS A 270 31.19 -6.26 0.01
C LYS A 270 31.95 -6.77 -1.20
#